data_AF-A0A835SBM4-F1
#
_entry.id   AF-A0A835SBM4-F1
#
_cell.length_a   1.000
_cell.length_b   1.000
_cell.length_c   1.000
_cell.angle_alpha   90.00
_cell.angle_beta   90.00
_cell.angle_gamma   90.00
#
_symmetry.space_group_name_H-M   'P 1'
#
loop_
_entity.id
_entity.type
_entity.pdbx_description
1 polymer ?
#
loop_
_entity_poly.entity_id
_entity_poly.type
_entity_poly.pdbx_seq_one_letter_code
_entity_poly.pdbx_strand_id
1 'polypeptide(L)'
;MNCSQPFGRFSNKEEMVVLVVATTADPASIGPAAAFLAMPGWTPGPFVEVGMVSYANGNTRLLKHDRSIVVEDDLDRRWEEATGEPVSEVIFLSRHTAVSSRPALTVHPIGVPHLRTDEIPPQGGRPGWAAPPNPRIGPWFRLLKKIAQEHGLFPEYEVTLEATHHGPVVSTPTLFLEIEV
;
A
#
# COMPACT_ATOMS: atom_id res chain seq x y z
N MET A 1 -55.26 15.20 4.89
CA MET A 1 -54.43 15.40 3.69
C MET A 1 -53.00 15.66 4.14
N ASN A 2 -52.08 14.89 3.58
CA ASN A 2 -50.63 14.89 3.82
C ASN A 2 -49.97 16.26 3.61
N CYS A 3 -48.88 16.53 4.35
CA CYS A 3 -47.59 16.69 3.70
C CYS A 3 -46.45 16.46 4.72
N SER A 4 -45.97 15.21 4.75
CA SER A 4 -44.69 14.83 5.33
C SER A 4 -43.56 15.46 4.52
N GLN A 5 -42.72 16.28 5.16
CA GLN A 5 -41.45 16.73 4.59
C GLN A 5 -40.50 15.53 4.47
N PRO A 6 -39.74 15.39 3.37
CA PRO A 6 -38.72 14.36 3.28
C PRO A 6 -37.55 14.79 4.16
N PHE A 7 -37.25 13.99 5.19
CA PHE A 7 -35.95 14.03 5.86
C PHE A 7 -34.89 13.80 4.78
N GLY A 8 -34.10 14.83 4.49
CA GLY A 8 -32.91 14.71 3.68
C GLY A 8 -32.02 13.64 4.31
N ARG A 9 -31.81 12.54 3.58
CA ARG A 9 -30.71 11.62 3.87
C ARG A 9 -29.44 12.46 3.80
N PHE A 10 -28.82 12.71 4.94
CA PHE A 10 -27.40 12.99 4.97
C PHE A 10 -26.72 11.84 4.24
N SER A 11 -26.07 12.13 3.12
CA SER A 11 -25.10 11.22 2.54
C SER A 11 -24.09 10.97 3.66
N ASN A 12 -24.09 9.75 4.20
CA ASN A 12 -22.91 9.27 4.90
C ASN A 12 -21.77 9.48 3.90
N LYS A 13 -20.80 10.33 4.24
CA LYS A 13 -19.47 10.17 3.68
C LYS A 13 -19.12 8.75 4.07
N GLU A 14 -19.15 7.82 3.11
CA GLU A 14 -18.63 6.48 3.36
C GLU A 14 -17.21 6.68 3.87
N GLU A 15 -16.96 6.20 5.08
CA GLU A 15 -15.70 6.44 5.77
C GLU A 15 -14.64 5.60 5.05
N MET A 16 -13.96 6.22 4.09
CA MET A 16 -13.00 5.53 3.25
C MET A 16 -11.84 4.97 4.08
N VAL A 17 -11.35 3.82 3.66
CA VAL A 17 -10.26 3.12 4.35
C VAL A 17 -8.92 3.29 3.64
N VAL A 18 -7.85 3.08 4.39
CA VAL A 18 -6.48 2.93 3.87
C VAL A 18 -6.09 1.47 4.01
N LEU A 19 -5.70 0.84 2.91
CA LEU A 19 -5.16 -0.52 2.93
C LEU A 19 -3.63 -0.45 3.09
N VAL A 20 -3.12 -1.08 4.14
CA VAL A 20 -1.71 -1.41 4.30
C VAL A 20 -1.55 -2.89 4.01
N VAL A 21 -0.62 -3.26 3.13
CA VAL A 21 -0.50 -4.62 2.61
C VAL A 21 0.90 -5.14 2.89
N ALA A 22 0.98 -6.34 3.45
CA ALA A 22 2.22 -7.01 3.78
C ALA A 22 2.15 -8.48 3.37
N THR A 23 3.30 -9.05 2.99
CA THR A 23 3.39 -10.47 2.67
C THR A 23 4.43 -11.20 3.52
N THR A 24 4.15 -12.46 3.87
CA THR A 24 5.15 -13.32 4.51
C THR A 24 6.16 -13.91 3.54
N ALA A 25 5.95 -13.76 2.22
CA ALA A 25 6.96 -14.07 1.20
C ALA A 25 8.11 -13.05 1.19
N ASP A 26 7.95 -11.94 1.91
CA ASP A 26 8.89 -10.83 1.93
C ASP A 26 9.34 -10.50 3.37
N PRO A 27 10.60 -10.78 3.72
CA PRO A 27 11.12 -10.49 5.06
C PRO A 27 10.99 -9.02 5.49
N ALA A 28 11.06 -8.06 4.56
CA ALA A 28 10.95 -6.64 4.89
C ALA A 28 9.52 -6.22 5.24
N SER A 29 8.50 -6.99 4.84
CA SER A 29 7.11 -6.73 5.21
C SER A 29 6.77 -7.25 6.62
N ILE A 30 7.43 -8.33 7.06
CA ILE A 30 7.08 -9.05 8.30
C ILE A 30 7.28 -8.17 9.54
N GLY A 31 8.45 -7.54 9.65
CA GLY A 31 8.81 -6.70 10.80
C GLY A 31 7.85 -5.51 10.97
N PRO A 32 7.68 -4.67 9.94
CA PRO A 32 6.73 -3.55 9.96
C PRO A 32 5.28 -3.99 10.24
N ALA A 33 4.79 -5.07 9.62
CA ALA A 33 3.44 -5.57 9.88
C ALA A 33 3.25 -6.05 11.34
N ALA A 34 4.26 -6.71 11.92
CA ALA A 34 4.24 -7.11 13.32
C ALA A 34 4.27 -5.90 14.27
N ALA A 35 5.08 -4.88 13.96
CA ALA A 35 5.12 -3.64 14.72
C ALA A 35 3.79 -2.89 14.66
N PHE A 36 3.13 -2.85 13.50
CA PHE A 36 1.77 -2.32 13.37
C PHE A 36 0.81 -3.06 14.30
N LEU A 37 0.74 -4.39 14.22
CA LEU A 37 -0.19 -5.21 15.03
C LEU A 37 0.11 -5.19 16.54
N ALA A 38 1.33 -4.86 16.95
CA ALA A 38 1.68 -4.69 18.36
C ALA A 38 1.12 -3.39 18.97
N MET A 39 0.71 -2.42 18.15
CA MET A 39 0.04 -1.22 18.62
C MET A 39 -1.37 -1.55 19.16
N PRO A 40 -1.89 -0.79 20.14
CA PRO A 40 -3.26 -0.98 20.61
C PRO A 40 -4.30 -0.64 19.51
N GLY A 41 -5.46 -1.29 19.58
CA GLY A 41 -6.63 -0.97 18.74
C GLY A 41 -6.84 -1.87 17.52
N TRP A 42 -5.93 -2.79 17.22
CA TRP A 42 -6.13 -3.76 16.13
C TRP A 42 -7.09 -4.88 16.53
N THR A 43 -8.06 -5.14 15.67
CA THR A 43 -8.98 -6.28 15.79
C THR A 43 -8.94 -7.12 14.51
N PRO A 44 -9.33 -8.40 14.54
CA PRO A 44 -9.57 -9.17 13.32
C PRO A 44 -10.50 -8.41 12.38
N GLY A 45 -10.16 -8.37 11.08
CA GLY A 45 -10.93 -7.72 10.04
C GLY A 45 -11.88 -8.69 9.31
N PRO A 46 -12.61 -8.19 8.29
CA PRO A 46 -13.52 -9.00 7.49
C PRO A 46 -12.78 -10.02 6.61
N PHE A 47 -13.45 -11.11 6.27
CA PHE A 47 -12.96 -12.03 5.25
C PHE A 47 -12.98 -11.36 3.88
N VAL A 48 -11.86 -11.44 3.15
CA VAL A 48 -11.73 -10.94 1.78
C VAL A 48 -11.66 -12.12 0.82
N GLU A 49 -10.64 -12.97 1.00
CA GLU A 49 -10.41 -14.15 0.18
C GLU A 49 -9.55 -15.18 0.92
N VAL A 50 -9.52 -16.42 0.40
CA VAL A 50 -8.70 -17.50 0.96
C VAL A 50 -7.22 -17.15 0.81
N GLY A 51 -6.45 -17.32 1.89
CA GLY A 51 -5.01 -17.01 1.92
C GLY A 51 -4.70 -15.56 2.33
N MET A 52 -5.70 -14.73 2.58
CA MET A 52 -5.53 -13.37 3.08
C MET A 52 -6.18 -13.19 4.46
N VAL A 53 -5.39 -12.68 5.40
CA VAL A 53 -5.85 -12.32 6.75
C VAL A 53 -5.90 -10.80 6.83
N SER A 54 -7.03 -10.27 7.31
CA SER A 54 -7.21 -8.83 7.48
C SER A 54 -7.31 -8.45 8.96
N TYR A 55 -6.92 -7.21 9.26
CA TYR A 55 -7.05 -6.59 10.57
C TYR A 55 -7.55 -5.15 10.38
N ALA A 56 -8.29 -4.64 11.37
CA ALA A 56 -8.84 -3.30 11.34
C ALA A 56 -8.39 -2.48 12.55
N ASN A 57 -8.12 -1.19 12.33
CA ASN A 57 -7.90 -0.18 13.37
C ASN A 57 -8.32 1.20 12.83
N GLY A 58 -9.44 1.75 13.34
CA GLY A 58 -10.02 2.99 12.81
C GLY A 58 -10.35 2.88 11.32
N ASN A 59 -9.82 3.79 10.50
CA ASN A 59 -9.94 3.77 9.04
C ASN A 59 -8.79 3.02 8.34
N THR A 60 -7.90 2.36 9.07
CA THR A 60 -6.78 1.60 8.49
C THR A 60 -7.11 0.11 8.50
N ARG A 61 -6.72 -0.58 7.44
CA ARG A 61 -6.82 -2.04 7.29
C ARG A 61 -5.44 -2.58 7.02
N LEU A 62 -5.03 -3.63 7.73
CA LEU A 62 -3.79 -4.34 7.45
C LEU A 62 -4.15 -5.68 6.81
N LEU A 63 -3.67 -5.92 5.60
CA LEU A 63 -3.85 -7.15 4.86
C LEU A 63 -2.53 -7.93 4.86
N LYS A 64 -2.61 -9.20 5.22
CA LYS A 64 -1.48 -10.13 5.25
C LYS A 64 -1.78 -11.36 4.42
N HIS A 65 -0.87 -11.71 3.52
CA HIS A 65 -0.93 -12.95 2.75
C HIS A 65 0.49 -13.54 2.59
N ASP A 66 0.61 -14.68 1.90
CA ASP A 66 1.88 -15.38 1.68
C ASP A 66 2.33 -15.38 0.21
N ARG A 67 1.58 -14.72 -0.67
CA ARG A 67 1.90 -14.53 -2.09
C ARG A 67 2.82 -13.33 -2.33
N SER A 68 3.44 -13.26 -3.51
CA SER A 68 4.20 -12.08 -3.93
C SER A 68 3.29 -10.85 -4.04
N ILE A 69 3.75 -9.69 -3.58
CA ILE A 69 2.94 -8.46 -3.53
C ILE A 69 2.58 -7.93 -4.93
N VAL A 70 3.42 -8.23 -5.94
CA VAL A 70 3.23 -7.77 -7.33
C VAL A 70 2.09 -8.50 -8.05
N VAL A 71 1.52 -9.55 -7.46
CA VAL A 71 0.39 -10.31 -8.03
C VAL A 71 -0.96 -9.84 -7.47
N GLU A 72 -0.96 -8.85 -6.59
CA GLU A 72 -2.16 -8.31 -5.94
C GLU A 72 -2.89 -7.28 -6.82
N ASP A 73 -3.08 -7.61 -8.10
CA ASP A 73 -3.86 -6.79 -9.02
C ASP A 73 -5.29 -6.59 -8.47
N ASP A 74 -5.81 -5.38 -8.69
CA ASP A 74 -7.14 -4.92 -8.29
C ASP A 74 -7.47 -5.12 -6.80
N LEU A 75 -6.49 -5.14 -5.90
CA LEU A 75 -6.73 -5.38 -4.47
C LEU A 75 -7.69 -4.37 -3.83
N ASP A 76 -7.64 -3.11 -4.27
CA ASP A 76 -8.60 -2.08 -3.88
C ASP A 76 -10.03 -2.48 -4.25
N ARG A 77 -10.27 -2.88 -5.51
CA ARG A 77 -11.58 -3.33 -5.97
C ARG A 77 -12.04 -4.61 -5.26
N ARG A 78 -11.16 -5.60 -5.11
CA ARG A 78 -11.49 -6.85 -4.41
C ARG A 78 -11.88 -6.60 -2.96
N TRP A 79 -11.23 -5.65 -2.29
CA TRP A 79 -11.61 -5.21 -0.95
C TRP A 79 -13.00 -4.58 -0.93
N GLU A 80 -13.25 -3.60 -1.82
CA GLU A 80 -14.55 -2.92 -1.91
C GLU A 80 -15.68 -3.91 -2.21
N GLU A 81 -15.48 -4.86 -3.13
CA GLU A 81 -16.46 -5.88 -3.48
C GLU A 81 -16.78 -6.82 -2.31
N ALA A 82 -15.78 -7.19 -1.51
CA ALA A 82 -15.95 -8.10 -0.38
C ALA A 82 -16.57 -7.42 0.86
N THR A 83 -16.29 -6.13 1.07
CA THR A 83 -16.55 -5.45 2.35
C THR A 83 -17.55 -4.30 2.25
N GLY A 84 -17.73 -3.73 1.05
CA GLY A 84 -18.46 -2.48 0.85
C GLY A 84 -17.73 -1.23 1.37
N GLU A 85 -16.48 -1.35 1.83
CA GLU A 85 -15.70 -0.21 2.33
C GLU A 85 -14.87 0.42 1.19
N PRO A 86 -15.15 1.66 0.77
CA PRO A 86 -14.39 2.32 -0.29
C PRO A 86 -12.93 2.58 0.13
N VAL A 87 -12.00 2.40 -0.80
CA VAL A 87 -10.57 2.55 -0.55
C VAL A 87 -10.08 3.91 -1.01
N SER A 88 -9.40 4.62 -0.12
CA SER A 88 -8.82 5.94 -0.40
C SER A 88 -7.35 5.86 -0.82
N GLU A 89 -6.62 4.89 -0.27
CA GLU A 89 -5.18 4.74 -0.47
C GLU A 89 -4.76 3.28 -0.26
N VAL A 90 -3.75 2.84 -1.01
CA VAL A 90 -3.08 1.54 -0.81
C VAL A 90 -1.59 1.77 -0.55
N ILE A 91 -1.04 1.05 0.42
CA ILE A 91 0.34 1.16 0.89
C ILE A 91 0.91 -0.24 0.98
N PHE A 92 1.82 -0.56 0.07
CA PHE A 92 2.51 -1.84 0.07
C PHE A 92 3.82 -1.74 0.87
N LEU A 93 3.99 -2.66 1.81
CA LEU A 93 5.23 -2.86 2.56
C LEU A 93 6.02 -3.97 1.86
N SER A 94 7.20 -3.68 1.33
CA SER A 94 8.00 -4.69 0.63
C SER A 94 9.51 -4.51 0.83
N ARG A 95 10.26 -5.49 0.35
CA ARG A 95 11.68 -5.42 0.05
C ARG A 95 11.82 -5.15 -1.43
N HIS A 96 12.73 -4.25 -1.75
CA HIS A 96 13.25 -4.11 -3.10
C HIS A 96 14.65 -4.72 -3.17
N THR A 97 14.94 -5.48 -4.22
CA THR A 97 16.32 -6.00 -4.40
C THR A 97 17.08 -5.00 -5.25
N ALA A 98 17.87 -4.16 -4.59
CA ALA A 98 18.67 -3.17 -5.29
C ALA A 98 19.87 -3.83 -5.99
N VAL A 99 20.35 -3.20 -7.06
CA VAL A 99 21.69 -3.48 -7.61
C VAL A 99 22.77 -2.77 -6.78
N SER A 100 22.35 -1.79 -5.96
CA SER A 100 23.21 -1.04 -5.04
C SER A 100 23.71 -1.93 -3.90
N SER A 101 24.96 -1.72 -3.48
CA SER A 101 25.53 -2.39 -2.30
C SER A 101 25.19 -1.69 -0.99
N ARG A 102 24.45 -0.58 -1.04
CA ARG A 102 24.07 0.22 0.14
C ARG A 102 22.58 0.02 0.44
N PRO A 103 22.22 -0.44 1.65
CA PRO A 103 20.83 -0.56 2.05
C PRO A 103 20.10 0.78 1.99
N ALA A 104 18.84 0.79 1.58
CA ALA A 104 18.05 2.01 1.48
C ALA A 104 16.63 1.85 2.04
N LEU A 105 16.05 2.97 2.48
CA LEU A 105 14.62 3.10 2.74
C LEU A 105 14.02 3.92 1.60
N THR A 106 13.11 3.32 0.85
CA THR A 106 12.58 3.94 -0.36
C THR A 106 11.07 4.14 -0.30
N VAL A 107 10.62 5.15 -1.05
CA VAL A 107 9.20 5.39 -1.28
C VAL A 107 9.03 5.68 -2.76
N HIS A 108 8.13 4.96 -3.43
CA HIS A 108 7.95 5.17 -4.86
C HIS A 108 6.51 4.89 -5.34
N PRO A 109 6.10 5.54 -6.44
CA PRO A 109 4.85 5.22 -7.12
C PRO A 109 4.96 3.87 -7.86
N ILE A 110 3.81 3.26 -8.13
CA ILE A 110 3.72 1.94 -8.77
C ILE A 110 3.30 2.06 -10.24
N GLY A 111 3.73 1.11 -11.06
CA GLY A 111 3.33 1.02 -12.46
C GLY A 111 4.48 0.68 -13.40
N VAL A 112 4.14 0.38 -14.64
CA VAL A 112 5.09 0.02 -15.69
C VAL A 112 4.94 0.94 -16.91
N PRO A 113 5.05 2.27 -16.74
CA PRO A 113 4.77 3.24 -17.81
C PRO A 113 5.82 3.22 -18.93
N HIS A 114 6.99 2.65 -18.67
CA HIS A 114 8.12 2.63 -19.60
C HIS A 114 8.04 1.50 -20.64
N LEU A 115 7.22 0.47 -20.40
CA LEU A 115 7.05 -0.65 -21.34
C LEU A 115 5.97 -0.36 -22.38
N ARG A 116 6.17 -0.86 -23.60
CA ARG A 116 5.18 -0.83 -24.67
C ARG A 116 4.08 -1.83 -24.40
N THR A 117 2.87 -1.56 -24.89
CA THR A 117 1.66 -2.34 -24.60
C THR A 117 1.71 -3.82 -25.00
N ASP A 118 2.63 -4.20 -25.89
CA ASP A 118 2.87 -5.57 -26.34
C ASP A 118 3.95 -6.32 -25.54
N GLU A 119 4.61 -5.64 -24.59
CA GLU A 119 5.64 -6.24 -23.73
C GLU A 119 5.05 -6.86 -22.45
N ILE A 120 5.75 -7.84 -21.89
CA ILE A 120 5.35 -8.51 -20.64
C ILE A 120 6.18 -7.95 -19.48
N PRO A 121 5.57 -7.29 -18.48
CA PRO A 121 6.29 -6.79 -17.32
C PRO A 121 6.95 -7.92 -16.52
N PRO A 122 8.26 -7.83 -16.20
CA PRO A 122 8.96 -8.88 -15.47
C PRO A 122 8.54 -8.99 -14.00
N GLN A 123 7.95 -7.93 -13.44
CA GLN A 123 7.64 -7.79 -12.01
C GLN A 123 6.17 -7.41 -11.79
N GLY A 124 5.26 -8.02 -12.57
CA GLY A 124 3.82 -7.77 -12.48
C GLY A 124 3.40 -6.40 -13.04
N GLY A 125 2.09 -6.15 -13.00
CA GLY A 125 1.48 -4.92 -13.54
C GLY A 125 1.10 -5.03 -15.02
N ARG A 126 0.69 -3.88 -15.58
CA ARG A 126 0.29 -3.76 -17.00
C ARG A 126 1.25 -2.81 -17.72
N PRO A 127 1.76 -3.16 -18.92
CA PRO A 127 2.64 -2.27 -19.68
C PRO A 127 1.92 -0.96 -20.08
N GLY A 128 2.65 0.15 -20.07
CA GLY A 128 2.13 1.47 -20.41
C GLY A 128 1.14 2.03 -19.38
N TRP A 129 1.11 1.49 -18.17
CA TRP A 129 0.17 1.87 -17.12
C TRP A 129 0.88 2.28 -15.83
N ALA A 130 0.30 3.22 -15.08
CA ALA A 130 0.72 3.55 -13.72
C ALA A 130 -0.48 3.91 -12.84
N ALA A 131 -0.37 3.67 -11.54
CA ALA A 131 -1.38 4.08 -10.58
C ALA A 131 -1.38 5.61 -10.41
N PRO A 132 -2.49 6.21 -9.92
CA PRO A 132 -2.44 7.56 -9.39
C PRO A 132 -1.37 7.65 -8.28
N PRO A 133 -0.47 8.66 -8.29
CA PRO A 133 0.57 8.76 -7.29
C PRO A 133 -0.05 9.07 -5.92
N ASN A 134 0.36 8.33 -4.89
CA ASN A 134 -0.12 8.58 -3.54
C ASN A 134 0.42 9.92 -2.99
N PRO A 135 -0.44 10.80 -2.41
CA PRO A 135 -0.04 12.12 -1.93
C PRO A 135 0.94 12.07 -0.75
N ARG A 136 1.12 10.91 -0.10
CA ARG A 136 2.04 10.69 1.01
C ARG A 136 3.49 10.57 0.59
N ILE A 137 3.82 10.31 -0.68
CA ILE A 137 5.20 10.08 -1.13
C ILE A 137 6.16 11.19 -0.64
N GLY A 138 5.83 12.46 -0.94
CA GLY A 138 6.66 13.60 -0.53
C GLY A 138 6.77 13.78 0.99
N PRO A 139 5.64 13.85 1.73
CA PRO A 139 5.65 13.91 3.19
C PRO A 139 6.40 12.76 3.87
N TRP A 140 6.21 11.52 3.39
CA TRP A 140 6.82 10.33 3.98
C TRP A 140 8.31 10.25 3.70
N PHE A 141 8.76 10.61 2.49
CA PHE A 141 10.18 10.75 2.21
C PHE A 141 10.88 11.71 3.17
N ARG A 142 10.29 12.89 3.43
CA ARG A 142 10.83 13.85 4.40
C ARG A 142 10.82 13.32 5.83
N LEU A 143 9.75 12.61 6.21
CA LEU A 143 9.64 12.01 7.53
C LEU A 143 10.69 10.91 7.74
N LEU A 144 10.86 10.01 6.76
CA LEU A 144 11.88 8.97 6.79
C LEU A 144 13.28 9.55 6.90
N LYS A 145 13.61 10.61 6.13
CA LYS A 145 14.91 11.29 6.25
C LYS A 145 15.14 11.84 7.65
N LYS A 146 14.11 12.46 8.25
CA LYS A 146 14.18 13.00 9.61
C LYS A 146 14.42 11.88 10.62
N ILE A 147 13.63 10.81 10.57
CA ILE A 147 13.77 9.65 11.47
C ILE A 147 15.15 9.00 11.30
N ALA A 148 15.60 8.78 10.05
CA ALA A 148 16.91 8.19 9.78
C ALA A 148 18.06 9.03 10.36
N GLN A 149 17.96 10.36 10.31
CA GLN A 149 18.92 11.26 10.96
C GLN A 149 18.86 11.17 12.48
N GLU A 150 17.66 11.21 13.08
CA GLU A 150 17.46 11.15 14.53
C GLU A 150 17.94 9.82 15.13
N HIS A 151 17.85 8.73 14.37
CA HIS A 151 18.31 7.40 14.76
C HIS A 151 19.74 7.07 14.31
N GLY A 152 20.45 8.01 13.68
CA GLY A 152 21.85 7.82 13.27
C GLY A 152 22.05 6.74 12.21
N LEU A 153 21.08 6.54 11.31
CA LEU A 153 21.17 5.53 10.24
C LEU A 153 22.11 5.93 9.10
N PHE A 154 22.53 7.20 9.05
CA PHE A 154 23.50 7.68 8.06
C PHE A 154 24.93 7.55 8.60
N PRO A 155 25.90 7.07 7.80
CA PRO A 155 25.82 6.80 6.37
C PRO A 155 25.55 5.33 6.01
N GLU A 156 25.21 4.42 6.93
CA GLU A 156 24.99 3.02 6.56
C GLU A 156 23.80 2.86 5.60
N TYR A 157 22.70 3.56 5.86
CA TYR A 157 21.50 3.54 5.03
C TYR A 157 21.42 4.77 4.13
N GLU A 158 20.72 4.62 3.02
CA GLU A 158 20.22 5.73 2.21
C GLU A 158 18.71 5.89 2.41
N VAL A 159 18.20 7.11 2.24
CA VAL A 159 16.76 7.36 2.13
C VAL A 159 16.54 8.07 0.79
N THR A 160 15.87 7.40 -0.14
CA THR A 160 15.73 7.86 -1.53
C THR A 160 14.33 7.62 -2.08
N LEU A 161 14.04 8.23 -3.23
CA LEU A 161 12.88 7.90 -4.04
C LEU A 161 13.34 6.97 -5.17
N GLU A 162 12.43 6.13 -5.63
CA GLU A 162 12.64 5.34 -6.84
C GLU A 162 11.72 5.77 -7.98
N ALA A 163 12.07 5.35 -9.19
CA ALA A 163 11.24 5.58 -10.36
C ALA A 163 9.92 4.80 -10.27
N THR A 164 8.91 5.20 -11.05
CA THR A 164 7.71 4.38 -11.23
C THR A 164 8.08 3.08 -11.93
N HIS A 165 7.99 1.97 -11.21
CA HIS A 165 8.29 0.66 -11.76
C HIS A 165 7.46 -0.45 -11.06
N HIS A 166 7.36 -1.58 -11.77
CA HIS A 166 6.65 -2.81 -11.42
C HIS A 166 5.17 -2.68 -11.00
N GLY A 167 4.52 -3.85 -10.89
CA GLY A 167 3.14 -3.96 -10.43
C GLY A 167 3.02 -3.91 -8.90
N PRO A 168 1.81 -4.12 -8.36
CA PRO A 168 0.60 -4.58 -9.07
C PRO A 168 -0.17 -3.47 -9.81
N VAL A 169 -1.30 -3.83 -10.44
CA VAL A 169 -2.31 -2.89 -10.96
C VAL A 169 -3.30 -2.53 -9.86
N VAL A 170 -3.36 -1.24 -9.49
CA VAL A 170 -4.27 -0.69 -8.47
C VAL A 170 -4.79 0.66 -8.95
N SER A 171 -6.10 0.89 -8.88
CA SER A 171 -6.72 2.10 -9.45
C SER A 171 -6.78 3.28 -8.46
N THR A 172 -6.54 3.00 -7.19
CA THR A 172 -6.52 3.96 -6.08
C THR A 172 -5.12 4.55 -5.86
N PRO A 173 -4.96 5.77 -5.29
CA PRO A 173 -3.65 6.33 -4.99
C PRO A 173 -2.75 5.39 -4.17
N THR A 174 -1.64 4.97 -4.78
CA THR A 174 -0.81 3.88 -4.24
C THR A 174 0.68 4.22 -4.18
N LEU A 175 1.37 3.69 -3.17
CA LEU A 175 2.83 3.71 -3.06
C LEU A 175 3.37 2.39 -2.52
N PHE A 176 4.64 2.15 -2.82
CA PHE A 176 5.50 1.22 -2.10
C PHE A 176 6.30 1.98 -1.04
N LEU A 177 6.42 1.38 0.14
CA LEU A 177 7.36 1.75 1.19
C LEU A 177 8.27 0.56 1.44
N GLU A 178 9.54 0.70 1.07
CA GLU A 178 10.42 -0.47 0.96
C GLU A 178 11.72 -0.33 1.74
N ILE A 179 12.29 -1.49 2.03
CA ILE A 179 13.66 -1.65 2.52
C ILE A 179 14.45 -2.34 1.40
N GLU A 180 15.40 -1.61 0.82
CA GLU A 180 16.39 -2.13 -0.10
C GLU A 180 17.54 -2.78 0.69
N VAL A 181 17.90 -4.01 0.32
CA VAL A 181 19.02 -4.77 0.89
C VAL A 181 19.86 -5.44 -0.19
#